data_AF-A0A1D3K7X2-F1
#
_entry.id   AF-A0A1D3K7X2-F1
#
_cell.length_a   1.000
_cell.length_b   1.000
_cell.length_c   1.000
_cell.angle_alpha   90.00
_cell.angle_beta   90.00
_cell.angle_gamma   90.00
#
_symmetry.space_group_name_H-M   'P 1'
#
loop_
_entity.id
_entity.type
_entity.pdbx_description
1 polymer ?
#
loop_
_entity_poly.entity_id
_entity_poly.type
_entity_poly.pdbx_seq_one_letter_code
_entity_poly.pdbx_strand_id
1 'polypeptide(L)'
;MKYPNPTQLVALYESHEEIIQYLSQQAVISAEDIQGRNKNILTRLATDFWGKISSKARAEMLSHAHHFVRSCARVGEQYLEKALATPIVELSEVHLVMLRQDLCRRLAEMEANPDFQQAALVQDSPQNADLASLNVQLHALRCRLAELGKPETVNTYIWI
;
A
#
# COMPACT_ATOMS: atom_id res chain seq x y z
N MET A 1 0.12 14.73 -33.78
CA MET A 1 -0.96 14.50 -32.79
C MET A 1 -1.67 15.81 -32.52
N LYS A 2 -3.01 15.84 -32.58
CA LYS A 2 -3.79 17.02 -32.21
C LYS A 2 -3.90 17.03 -30.68
N TYR A 3 -3.45 18.11 -30.04
CA TYR A 3 -3.54 18.24 -28.58
C TYR A 3 -5.02 18.14 -28.16
N PRO A 4 -5.37 17.38 -27.10
CA PRO A 4 -6.75 17.26 -26.68
C PRO A 4 -7.31 18.64 -26.33
N ASN A 5 -8.57 18.90 -26.68
CA ASN A 5 -9.22 20.13 -26.26
C ASN A 5 -9.43 20.11 -24.72
N PRO A 6 -9.71 21.26 -24.09
CA PRO A 6 -9.88 21.33 -22.64
C PRO A 6 -10.90 20.32 -22.07
N THR A 7 -12.04 20.11 -22.75
CA THR A 7 -13.06 19.13 -22.33
C THR A 7 -12.53 17.69 -22.36
N GLN A 8 -11.75 17.34 -23.38
CA GLN A 8 -11.11 16.03 -23.48
C GLN A 8 -10.04 15.81 -22.41
N LEU A 9 -9.33 16.87 -22.00
CA LEU A 9 -8.40 16.79 -20.88
C LEU A 9 -9.12 16.55 -19.55
N VAL A 10 -10.22 17.27 -19.30
CA VAL A 10 -11.03 17.09 -18.08
C VAL A 10 -11.53 15.66 -17.98
N ALA A 11 -12.16 15.13 -19.05
CA ALA A 11 -12.64 13.76 -19.07
C ALA A 11 -11.53 12.72 -18.84
N LEU A 12 -10.32 12.99 -19.34
CA LEU A 12 -9.14 12.13 -19.12
C LEU A 12 -8.69 12.16 -17.66
N TYR A 13 -8.69 13.33 -17.01
CA TYR A 13 -8.36 13.44 -15.58
C TYR A 13 -9.41 12.75 -14.70
N GLU A 14 -10.70 12.96 -14.97
CA GLU A 14 -11.78 12.30 -14.25
C GLU A 14 -11.67 10.77 -14.36
N SER A 15 -11.45 10.26 -15.57
CA SER A 15 -11.25 8.82 -15.79
C SER A 15 -10.02 8.27 -15.04
N HIS A 16 -8.93 9.03 -14.94
CA HIS A 16 -7.77 8.62 -14.16
C HIS A 16 -8.07 8.59 -12.66
N GLU A 17 -8.78 9.60 -12.16
CA GLU A 17 -9.17 9.67 -10.74
C GLU A 17 -10.12 8.55 -10.36
N GLU A 18 -11.07 8.18 -11.22
CA GLU A 18 -11.93 7.01 -11.01
C GLU A 18 -11.12 5.72 -10.86
N ILE A 19 -10.12 5.51 -11.72
CA ILE A 19 -9.23 4.35 -11.63
C ILE A 19 -8.43 4.38 -10.33
N ILE A 20 -7.85 5.54 -9.97
CA ILE A 20 -7.08 5.68 -8.73
C ILE A 20 -7.97 5.42 -7.52
N GLN A 21 -9.19 5.96 -7.49
CA GLN A 21 -10.15 5.73 -6.41
C GLN A 21 -10.50 4.25 -6.29
N TYR A 22 -10.80 3.59 -7.41
CA TYR A 22 -11.07 2.15 -7.44
C TYR A 22 -9.89 1.34 -6.89
N LEU A 23 -8.68 1.57 -7.38
CA LEU A 23 -7.47 0.87 -6.90
C LEU A 23 -7.16 1.21 -5.44
N SER A 24 -7.45 2.43 -4.99
CA SER A 24 -7.21 2.85 -3.61
C SER A 24 -8.09 2.13 -2.58
N GLN A 25 -9.22 1.56 -3.02
CA GLN A 25 -10.13 0.79 -2.16
C GLN A 25 -9.67 -0.67 -1.98
N GLN A 26 -8.84 -1.19 -2.88
CA GLN A 26 -8.33 -2.57 -2.78
C GLN A 26 -7.37 -2.72 -1.59
N ALA A 27 -7.33 -3.88 -0.94
CA ALA A 27 -6.36 -4.12 0.13
C ALA A 27 -4.91 -4.24 -0.41
N VAL A 28 -4.78 -4.83 -1.60
CA VAL A 28 -3.51 -5.07 -2.30
C VAL A 28 -3.67 -4.55 -3.73
N ILE A 29 -2.67 -3.83 -4.25
CA ILE A 29 -2.58 -3.46 -5.67
C ILE A 29 -1.59 -4.44 -6.32
N SER A 30 -2.09 -5.28 -7.23
CA SER A 30 -1.34 -6.36 -7.85
C SER A 30 -0.57 -5.90 -9.10
N ALA A 31 0.20 -6.81 -9.69
CA ALA A 31 0.91 -6.55 -10.95
C ALA A 31 -0.09 -6.36 -12.11
N GLU A 32 -1.17 -7.14 -12.09
CA GLU A 32 -2.23 -7.07 -13.08
C GLU A 32 -2.98 -5.72 -13.03
N ASP A 33 -3.11 -5.11 -11.84
CA ASP A 33 -3.73 -3.80 -11.67
C ASP A 33 -2.94 -2.66 -12.33
N ILE A 34 -1.60 -2.77 -12.35
CA ILE A 34 -0.70 -1.76 -12.89
C ILE A 34 -0.39 -1.98 -14.38
N GLN A 35 -0.56 -3.20 -14.88
CA GLN A 35 -0.23 -3.54 -16.26
C GLN A 35 -1.08 -2.72 -17.24
N GLY A 36 -0.42 -2.07 -18.21
CA GLY A 36 -1.09 -1.25 -19.22
C GLY A 36 -1.66 0.07 -18.72
N ARG A 37 -1.48 0.42 -17.44
CA ARG A 37 -1.87 1.73 -16.91
C ARG A 37 -0.94 2.83 -17.42
N ASN A 38 -1.50 4.01 -17.62
CA ASN A 38 -0.71 5.14 -18.07
C ASN A 38 0.18 5.69 -16.94
N LYS A 39 1.20 6.46 -17.34
CA LYS A 39 2.18 7.03 -16.43
C LYS A 39 1.60 7.90 -15.32
N ASN A 40 0.49 8.61 -15.55
CA ASN A 40 -0.09 9.52 -14.55
C ASN A 40 -0.69 8.70 -13.39
N ILE A 41 -1.44 7.65 -13.71
CA ILE A 41 -1.97 6.70 -12.73
C ILE A 41 -0.82 6.06 -11.96
N LEU A 42 0.18 5.49 -12.67
CA LEU A 42 1.31 4.82 -12.04
C LEU A 42 2.13 5.74 -11.14
N THR A 43 2.35 6.99 -11.55
CA THR A 43 3.06 7.99 -10.73
C THR A 43 2.29 8.31 -9.45
N ARG A 44 0.95 8.42 -9.53
CA ARG A 44 0.11 8.67 -8.36
C ARG A 44 0.10 7.49 -7.40
N LEU A 45 -0.05 6.27 -7.93
CA LEU A 45 0.04 5.03 -7.14
C LEU A 45 1.39 4.93 -6.41
N ALA A 46 2.49 5.25 -7.10
CA ALA A 46 3.83 5.23 -6.51
C ALA A 46 4.02 6.25 -5.37
N THR A 47 3.33 7.39 -5.44
CA THR A 47 3.49 8.48 -4.47
C THR A 47 2.62 8.26 -3.24
N ASP A 48 1.37 7.85 -3.45
CA ASP A 48 0.34 7.89 -2.41
C ASP A 48 0.02 6.53 -1.82
N PHE A 49 0.27 5.45 -2.57
CA PHE A 49 -0.24 4.12 -2.27
C PHE A 49 0.84 3.03 -2.30
N TRP A 50 2.12 3.40 -2.28
CA TRP A 50 3.24 2.46 -2.41
C TRP A 50 3.19 1.30 -1.40
N GLY A 51 2.71 1.56 -0.17
CA GLY A 51 2.54 0.53 0.86
C GLY A 51 1.54 -0.56 0.46
N LYS A 52 0.53 -0.23 -0.35
CA LYS A 52 -0.51 -1.16 -0.83
C LYS A 52 -0.06 -1.99 -2.03
N ILE A 53 1.00 -1.59 -2.72
CA ILE A 53 1.48 -2.24 -3.94
C ILE A 53 2.23 -3.53 -3.56
N SER A 54 1.82 -4.65 -4.16
CA SER A 54 2.48 -5.95 -4.00
C SER A 54 3.95 -5.90 -4.42
N SER A 55 4.79 -6.78 -3.87
CA SER A 55 6.23 -6.83 -4.20
C SER A 55 6.48 -7.03 -5.69
N LYS A 56 5.66 -7.85 -6.37
CA LYS A 56 5.75 -8.04 -7.83
C LYS A 56 5.44 -6.75 -8.59
N ALA A 57 4.35 -6.07 -8.24
CA ALA A 57 3.99 -4.80 -8.86
C ALA A 57 5.02 -3.68 -8.60
N ARG A 58 5.62 -3.64 -7.40
CA ARG A 58 6.72 -2.71 -7.09
C ARG A 58 7.91 -2.91 -8.03
N ALA A 59 8.30 -4.17 -8.27
CA ALA A 59 9.41 -4.50 -9.17
C ALA A 59 9.14 -4.04 -10.62
N GLU A 60 7.90 -4.17 -11.10
CA GLU A 60 7.49 -3.66 -12.41
C GLU A 60 7.55 -2.12 -12.47
N MET A 61 7.11 -1.43 -11.41
CA MET A 61 7.17 0.04 -11.37
C MET A 61 8.60 0.58 -11.31
N LEU A 62 9.50 -0.09 -10.57
CA LEU A 62 10.92 0.26 -10.50
C LEU A 62 11.64 0.04 -11.82
N SER A 63 11.21 -0.94 -12.62
CA SER A 63 11.76 -1.24 -13.95
C SER A 63 11.00 -0.57 -15.10
N HIS A 64 9.97 0.23 -14.81
CA HIS A 64 9.09 0.83 -15.81
C HIS A 64 9.85 1.69 -16.84
N ALA A 65 9.43 1.68 -18.11
CA ALA A 65 10.14 2.41 -19.17
C ALA A 65 10.15 3.93 -18.95
N HIS A 66 9.10 4.49 -18.37
CA HIS A 66 8.96 5.92 -18.11
C HIS A 66 9.72 6.38 -16.85
N HIS A 67 10.65 7.33 -17.00
CA HIS A 67 11.53 7.78 -15.92
C HIS A 67 10.80 8.40 -14.70
N PHE A 68 9.74 9.19 -14.90
CA PHE A 68 8.95 9.72 -13.78
C PHE A 68 8.35 8.62 -12.90
N VAL A 69 7.78 7.57 -13.50
CA VAL A 69 7.23 6.42 -12.75
C VAL A 69 8.32 5.78 -11.90
N ARG A 70 9.49 5.48 -12.48
CA ARG A 70 10.62 4.90 -11.73
C ARG A 70 11.12 5.80 -10.60
N SER A 71 11.14 7.11 -10.83
CA SER A 71 11.62 8.08 -9.85
C SER A 71 10.70 8.14 -8.64
N CYS A 72 9.38 8.21 -8.87
CA CYS A 72 8.39 8.15 -7.79
C CYS A 72 8.40 6.79 -7.09
N ALA A 73 8.52 5.69 -7.83
CA ALA A 73 8.64 4.35 -7.25
C ALA A 73 9.84 4.24 -6.29
N ARG A 74 10.99 4.79 -6.68
CA ARG A 74 12.19 4.79 -5.82
C ARG A 74 12.04 5.66 -4.56
N VAL A 75 11.36 6.80 -4.67
CA VAL A 75 11.03 7.61 -3.49
C VAL A 75 10.09 6.84 -2.56
N GLY A 76 9.06 6.18 -3.11
CA GLY A 76 8.15 5.32 -2.35
C GLY A 76 8.89 4.19 -1.64
N GLU A 77 9.82 3.53 -2.33
CA GLU A 77 10.68 2.47 -1.77
C GLU A 77 11.50 2.97 -0.58
N GLN A 78 12.21 4.10 -0.74
CA GLN A 78 12.98 4.71 0.34
C GLN A 78 12.11 5.12 1.54
N TYR A 79 10.90 5.61 1.28
CA TYR A 79 9.96 5.98 2.34
C TYR A 79 9.49 4.74 3.10
N LEU A 80 9.20 3.65 2.39
CA LEU A 80 8.81 2.40 3.04
C LEU A 80 9.97 1.79 3.82
N GLU A 81 11.18 1.75 3.27
CA GLU A 81 12.38 1.28 3.97
C GLU A 81 12.59 2.04 5.28
N LYS A 82 12.50 3.37 5.22
CA LYS A 82 12.58 4.21 6.41
C LYS A 82 11.46 3.92 7.40
N ALA A 83 10.23 3.74 6.91
CA ALA A 83 9.09 3.43 7.76
C ALA A 83 9.24 2.09 8.49
N LEU A 84 9.86 1.10 7.85
CA LEU A 84 10.12 -0.22 8.44
C LEU A 84 11.31 -0.24 9.40
N ALA A 85 12.31 0.63 9.18
CA ALA A 85 13.54 0.65 9.99
C ALA A 85 13.45 1.56 11.24
N THR A 86 12.47 2.45 11.30
CA THR A 86 12.36 3.47 12.36
C THR A 86 11.28 3.09 13.37
N PRO A 87 11.50 3.28 14.68
CA PRO A 87 10.46 3.07 15.70
C PRO A 87 9.18 3.87 15.39
N ILE A 88 8.00 3.25 15.57
CA ILE A 88 6.69 3.85 15.26
C ILE A 88 6.52 5.24 15.90
N VAL A 89 7.03 5.44 17.11
CA VAL A 89 6.94 6.70 17.86
C VAL A 89 7.68 7.87 17.19
N GLU A 90 8.72 7.57 16.41
CA GLU A 90 9.59 8.53 15.71
C GLU A 90 9.16 8.78 14.26
N LEU A 91 8.21 8.00 13.73
CA LEU A 91 7.73 8.15 12.36
C LEU A 91 6.90 9.43 12.19
N SER A 92 7.10 10.11 11.06
CA SER A 92 6.19 11.19 10.63
C SER A 92 4.88 10.62 10.07
N GLU A 93 3.85 11.47 9.97
CA GLU A 93 2.52 11.08 9.45
C GLU A 93 2.60 10.32 8.12
N VAL A 94 3.40 10.81 7.17
CA VAL A 94 3.53 10.17 5.85
C VAL A 94 4.11 8.75 5.97
N HIS A 95 5.11 8.55 6.83
CA HIS A 95 5.69 7.23 7.04
C HIS A 95 4.74 6.31 7.82
N LEU A 96 3.95 6.85 8.76
CA LEU A 96 2.92 6.09 9.47
C LEU A 96 1.83 5.60 8.50
N VAL A 97 1.36 6.47 7.60
CA VAL A 97 0.39 6.10 6.56
C VAL A 97 0.96 5.05 5.62
N MET A 98 2.22 5.19 5.21
CA MET A 98 2.92 4.22 4.36
C MET A 98 3.05 2.86 5.05
N LEU A 99 3.49 2.85 6.31
CA LEU A 99 3.62 1.63 7.11
C LEU A 99 2.26 0.94 7.27
N ARG A 100 1.20 1.72 7.51
CA ARG A 100 -0.16 1.20 7.65
C ARG A 100 -0.61 0.46 6.40
N GLN A 101 -0.43 1.11 5.25
CA GLN A 101 -0.74 0.51 3.96
C GLN A 101 0.01 -0.82 3.77
N ASP A 102 1.30 -0.86 4.11
CA ASP A 102 2.12 -2.06 3.97
C ASP A 102 1.72 -3.18 4.94
N LEU A 103 1.42 -2.86 6.20
CA LEU A 103 0.96 -3.86 7.17
C LEU A 103 -0.41 -4.42 6.79
N CYS A 104 -1.37 -3.58 6.37
CA CYS A 104 -2.67 -4.04 5.89
C CYS A 104 -2.54 -4.91 4.63
N ARG A 105 -1.63 -4.55 3.71
CA ARG A 105 -1.33 -5.37 2.53
C ARG A 105 -0.79 -6.75 2.93
N ARG A 106 0.19 -6.82 3.85
CA ARG A 106 0.74 -8.10 4.34
C ARG A 106 -0.33 -8.96 5.00
N LEU A 107 -1.21 -8.35 5.79
CA LEU A 107 -2.33 -9.05 6.42
C LEU A 107 -3.25 -9.67 5.35
N ALA A 108 -3.65 -8.88 4.36
CA ALA A 108 -4.50 -9.36 3.26
C ALA A 108 -3.84 -10.49 2.45
N GLU A 109 -2.52 -10.42 2.21
CA GLU A 109 -1.77 -11.50 1.56
C GLU A 109 -1.70 -12.77 2.40
N MET A 110 -1.55 -12.65 3.73
CA MET A 110 -1.59 -13.78 4.66
C MET A 110 -2.99 -14.42 4.75
N GLU A 111 -4.05 -13.60 4.75
CA GLU A 111 -5.45 -14.05 4.72
C GLU A 111 -5.80 -14.78 3.42
N ALA A 112 -5.28 -14.28 2.29
CA ALA A 112 -5.49 -14.89 0.99
C ALA A 112 -4.68 -16.17 0.74
N ASN A 113 -3.74 -16.53 1.62
CA ASN A 113 -2.88 -17.69 1.48
C ASN A 113 -3.38 -18.87 2.36
N PRO A 114 -4.03 -19.91 1.79
CA PRO A 114 -4.59 -21.01 2.56
C PRO A 114 -3.54 -21.81 3.35
N ASP A 115 -2.33 -21.98 2.79
CA ASP A 115 -1.25 -22.70 3.44
C ASP A 115 -0.75 -21.93 4.67
N PHE A 116 -0.67 -20.59 4.56
CA PHE A 116 -0.35 -19.73 5.69
C PHE A 116 -1.43 -19.82 6.78
N GLN A 117 -2.70 -19.71 6.39
CA GLN A 117 -3.83 -19.80 7.33
C GLN A 117 -3.83 -21.12 8.10
N GLN A 118 -3.63 -22.25 7.41
CA GLN A 118 -3.58 -23.55 8.06
C GLN A 118 -2.39 -23.66 9.03
N ALA A 119 -1.21 -23.16 8.65
CA ALA A 119 -0.03 -23.17 9.52
C ALA A 119 -0.17 -22.24 10.72
N ALA A 120 -0.85 -21.10 10.58
CA ALA A 120 -1.07 -20.13 11.65
C ALA A 120 -1.99 -20.65 12.77
N LEU A 121 -2.81 -21.67 12.50
CA LEU A 121 -3.65 -22.34 13.52
C LEU A 121 -2.86 -23.24 14.46
N VAL A 122 -1.63 -23.62 14.09
CA VAL A 122 -0.77 -24.44 14.95
C VAL A 122 -0.09 -23.54 15.97
N GLN A 123 -0.31 -23.82 17.26
CA GLN A 123 0.31 -23.09 18.35
C GLN A 123 1.85 -23.16 18.24
N ASP A 124 2.52 -22.05 18.54
CA ASP A 124 3.98 -21.87 18.46
C ASP A 124 4.59 -22.05 17.04
N SER A 125 3.76 -22.07 16.00
CA SER A 125 4.26 -22.04 14.62
C SER A 125 4.85 -20.66 14.28
N PRO A 126 5.84 -20.60 13.37
CA PRO A 126 6.35 -19.33 12.87
C PRO A 126 5.24 -18.43 12.29
N GLN A 127 4.26 -19.02 11.58
CA GLN A 127 3.16 -18.29 10.97
C GLN A 127 2.20 -17.70 12.01
N ASN A 128 1.99 -18.40 13.13
CA ASN A 128 1.22 -17.88 14.26
C ASN A 128 1.93 -16.67 14.89
N ALA A 129 3.24 -16.79 15.14
CA ALA A 129 4.05 -15.71 15.67
C ALA A 129 4.10 -14.49 14.72
N ASP A 130 4.21 -14.72 13.42
CA ASP A 130 4.19 -13.68 12.39
C ASP A 130 2.85 -12.92 12.39
N LEU A 131 1.73 -13.64 12.45
CA LEU A 131 0.39 -13.04 12.49
C LEU A 131 0.18 -12.23 13.79
N ALA A 132 0.60 -12.77 14.94
CA ALA A 132 0.53 -12.08 16.21
C ALA A 132 1.39 -10.79 16.21
N SER A 133 2.62 -10.88 15.69
CA SER A 133 3.51 -9.73 15.53
C SER A 133 2.90 -8.66 14.63
N LEU A 134 2.30 -9.04 13.50
CA LEU A 134 1.64 -8.13 12.58
C LEU A 134 0.45 -7.41 13.25
N ASN A 135 -0.37 -8.14 14.00
CA ASN A 135 -1.50 -7.57 14.74
C ASN A 135 -1.06 -6.56 15.79
N VAL A 136 0.02 -6.85 16.53
CA VAL A 136 0.60 -5.91 17.51
C VAL A 136 1.11 -4.65 16.81
N GLN A 137 1.81 -4.78 15.68
CA GLN A 137 2.31 -3.63 14.92
C GLN A 137 1.16 -2.77 14.38
N LEU A 138 0.11 -3.37 13.82
CA LEU A 138 -1.09 -2.67 13.37
C LEU A 138 -1.78 -1.94 14.52
N HIS A 139 -1.89 -2.56 15.69
CA HIS A 139 -2.47 -1.93 16.87
C HIS A 139 -1.64 -0.72 17.34
N ALA A 140 -0.33 -0.89 17.49
CA ALA A 140 0.57 0.19 17.89
C ALA A 140 0.51 1.38 16.91
N LEU A 141 0.45 1.09 15.61
CA LEU A 141 0.33 2.10 14.58
C LEU A 141 -1.00 2.86 14.65
N ARG A 142 -2.11 2.17 14.90
CA ARG A 142 -3.43 2.78 15.10
C ARG A 142 -3.44 3.71 16.31
N CYS A 143 -2.88 3.27 17.44
CA CYS A 143 -2.73 4.12 18.62
C CYS A 143 -1.93 5.38 18.29
N ARG A 144 -0.81 5.23 17.59
CA ARG A 144 0.04 6.37 17.20
C ARG A 144 -0.68 7.36 16.28
N LEU A 145 -1.40 6.87 15.28
CA LEU A 145 -2.18 7.72 14.38
C LEU A 145 -3.34 8.44 15.12
N ALA A 146 -3.98 7.77 16.09
CA ALA A 146 -5.01 8.38 16.92
C ALA A 146 -4.46 9.52 17.79
N GLU A 147 -3.26 9.37 18.37
CA GLU A 147 -2.57 10.45 19.12
C GLU A 147 -2.31 11.69 18.26
N LEU A 148 -2.10 11.51 16.95
CA LEU A 148 -1.91 12.60 15.99
C LEU A 148 -3.22 13.20 15.46
N GLY A 149 -4.37 12.81 16.01
CA GLY A 149 -5.68 13.30 15.57
C GLY A 149 -6.14 12.71 14.23
N LYS A 150 -5.61 11.53 13.84
CA LYS A 150 -5.97 10.78 12.64
C LYS A 150 -6.52 9.38 12.99
N PRO A 151 -7.52 9.25 13.88
CA PRO A 151 -8.07 7.94 14.23
C PRO A 151 -8.72 7.28 13.01
N GLU A 152 -8.51 5.98 12.85
CA GLU A 152 -9.25 5.18 11.86
C GLU A 152 -10.69 4.94 12.29
N THR A 153 -11.59 4.83 11.31
CA THR A 153 -12.85 4.10 11.44
C THR A 153 -12.57 2.61 11.50
N VAL A 154 -13.06 1.94 12.55
CA VAL A 154 -12.82 0.53 12.84
C VAL A 154 -13.46 -0.34 11.76
N ASN A 155 -12.64 -0.89 10.87
CA ASN A 155 -12.97 -2.11 10.13
C ASN A 155 -11.77 -3.04 10.30
N THR A 156 -11.88 -4.00 11.22
CA THR A 156 -11.28 -5.35 11.23
C THR A 156 -11.04 -5.78 12.68
N TYR A 157 -11.67 -6.91 13.04
CA TYR A 157 -11.66 -7.57 14.34
C TYR A 157 -10.24 -7.95 14.78
N ILE A 158 -9.93 -7.73 16.05
CA ILE A 158 -8.77 -8.36 16.71
C ILE A 158 -9.20 -9.79 17.00
N TRP A 159 -8.61 -10.76 16.31
CA TRP A 159 -8.66 -12.16 16.79
C TRP A 159 -7.65 -12.27 17.93
N ILE A 160 -8.18 -12.39 19.15
CA ILE A 160 -7.44 -12.83 20.35
C ILE A 160 -7.50 -14.35 20.38
#